data_AF-A0A3D3MHH3-F1
#
_entry.id   AF-A0A3D3MHH3-F1
#
_cell.length_a   1.000
_cell.length_b   1.000
_cell.length_c   1.000
_cell.angle_alpha   90.00
_cell.angle_beta   90.00
_cell.angle_gamma   90.00
#
_symmetry.space_group_name_H-M   'P 1'
#
loop_
_entity.id
_entity.type
_entity.pdbx_description
1 polymer ?
#
loop_
_entity_poly.entity_id
_entity_poly.type
_entity_poly.pdbx_seq_one_letter_code
_entity_poly.pdbx_strand_id
1 'polypeptide(L)' 'MSTKKNDMDLILTYMKNNNIELTIDNNPTQEKIDRILNSIRKKPQVFKETIDNYNRKLSNANCL' A
#
# COMPACT_ATOMS: atom_id res chain seq x y z
N MET A 1 -16.26 19.23 -3.54
CA MET A 1 -15.39 19.00 -2.36
C MET A 1 -15.03 17.52 -2.33
N SER A 2 -13.74 17.18 -2.30
CA SER A 2 -13.24 15.81 -2.46
C SER A 2 -13.50 14.98 -1.19
N THR A 3 -14.40 14.00 -1.27
CA THR A 3 -14.82 13.11 -0.17
C THR A 3 -13.78 12.02 0.20
N LYS A 4 -12.66 11.93 -0.51
CA LYS A 4 -11.71 10.81 -0.40
C LYS A 4 -11.02 10.64 0.95
N LYS A 5 -10.91 11.69 1.77
CA LYS A 5 -10.33 11.58 3.13
C LYS A 5 -11.22 10.76 4.06
N ASN A 6 -12.54 10.84 3.88
CA ASN A 6 -13.52 10.14 4.70
C ASN A 6 -13.48 8.62 4.51
N ASP A 7 -13.19 8.15 3.30
CA ASP A 7 -13.28 6.72 2.98
C ASP A 7 -12.17 5.90 3.66
N MET A 8 -10.95 6.43 3.76
CA MET A 8 -9.87 5.73 4.46
C MET A 8 -10.09 5.71 5.97
N ASP A 9 -10.56 6.80 6.56
CA ASP A 9 -10.88 6.84 7.99
C ASP A 9 -12.02 5.86 8.34
N LEU A 10 -13.00 5.71 7.45
CA LEU A 10 -14.05 4.70 7.52
C LEU A 10 -13.49 3.27 7.46
N ILE A 11 -12.60 2.99 6.52
CA ILE A 11 -11.96 1.66 6.39
C ILE A 11 -11.15 1.33 7.64
N LEU A 12 -10.33 2.26 8.13
CA LEU A 12 -9.52 2.06 9.33
C LEU A 12 -10.38 1.85 10.59
N THR A 13 -11.48 2.61 10.70
CA THR A 13 -12.46 2.44 11.80
C THR A 13 -13.13 1.08 11.73
N TYR A 14 -13.55 0.64 10.54
CA TYR A 14 -14.15 -0.67 10.33
C TYR A 14 -13.18 -1.80 10.72
N MET A 15 -11.91 -1.70 10.30
CA MET A 15 -10.90 -2.70 10.64
C MET A 15 -10.66 -2.79 12.14
N LYS A 16 -10.58 -1.64 12.82
CA LYS A 16 -10.43 -1.56 14.28
C LYS A 16 -11.61 -2.20 15.01
N ASN A 17 -12.85 -1.89 14.59
CA ASN A 17 -14.05 -2.41 15.25
C ASN A 17 -14.26 -3.92 15.05
N ASN A 18 -13.71 -4.48 13.97
CA ASN A 18 -13.83 -5.89 13.65
C ASN A 18 -12.57 -6.71 14.01
N ASN A 19 -11.60 -6.13 14.73
CA ASN A 19 -10.32 -6.76 15.06
C ASN A 19 -9.59 -7.32 13.82
N ILE A 20 -9.68 -6.60 12.70
CA ILE A 20 -8.97 -6.96 11.46
C ILE A 20 -7.57 -6.38 11.55
N GLU A 21 -6.57 -7.24 11.71
CA GLU A 21 -5.17 -6.85 11.68
C GLU A 21 -4.59 -6.95 10.26
N LEU A 22 -3.82 -5.92 9.88
CA LEU A 22 -3.00 -5.98 8.67
C LEU A 22 -1.74 -6.77 8.97
N THR A 23 -1.66 -7.98 8.43
CA THR A 23 -0.47 -8.82 8.52
C THR A 23 0.27 -8.84 7.19
N ILE A 24 1.60 -8.96 7.28
CA ILE A 24 2.44 -9.19 6.09
C ILE A 24 2.39 -10.68 5.79
N ASP A 25 1.85 -11.04 4.64
CA ASP A 25 1.91 -12.40 4.11
C ASP A 25 3.31 -12.63 3.51
N ASN A 26 4.17 -13.33 4.24
CA ASN A 26 5.53 -13.65 3.80
C ASN A 26 5.59 -14.76 2.74
N ASN A 27 4.52 -15.55 2.59
CA ASN A 27 4.44 -16.66 1.63
C ASN A 27 3.16 -16.53 0.77
N PRO A 28 3.03 -15.46 -0.03
CA PRO A 28 1.85 -15.26 -0.86
C PRO A 28 1.76 -16.37 -1.93
N THR A 29 0.54 -16.83 -2.20
CA THR A 29 0.30 -17.77 -3.31
C THR A 29 0.55 -17.08 -4.65
N GLN A 30 0.85 -17.86 -5.68
CA GLN A 30 1.07 -17.33 -7.03
C GLN A 30 -0.12 -16.49 -7.53
N GLU A 31 -1.35 -16.93 -7.23
CA GLU A 31 -2.56 -16.18 -7.59
C GLU A 31 -2.61 -14.79 -6.92
N LYS A 32 -2.21 -14.68 -5.63
CA LYS A 32 -2.12 -13.38 -4.95
C LYS A 32 -1.09 -12.49 -5.62
N ILE A 33 0.07 -13.05 -5.99
CA ILE A 33 1.13 -12.33 -6.70
C ILE A 33 0.60 -11.79 -8.04
N ASP A 34 -0.08 -12.62 -8.83
CA ASP A 34 -0.61 -12.23 -10.14
C ASP A 34 -1.65 -11.11 -10.03
N ARG A 35 -2.51 -11.16 -9.01
CA ARG A 35 -3.49 -10.09 -8.72
C ARG A 35 -2.81 -8.78 -8.34
N ILE A 36 -1.74 -8.83 -7.55
CA ILE A 36 -0.94 -7.65 -7.20
C ILE A 36 -0.28 -7.07 -8.44
N LEU A 37 0.39 -7.90 -9.25
CA LEU A 37 1.02 -7.48 -10.50
C LEU A 37 0.03 -6.85 -11.47
N ASN A 38 -1.17 -7.43 -11.61
CA ASN A 38 -2.22 -6.86 -12.45
C ASN A 38 -2.68 -5.49 -11.93
N SER A 39 -2.78 -5.32 -10.61
CA SER A 39 -3.13 -4.05 -9.98
C SER A 39 -2.04 -2.98 -10.21
N ILE A 40 -0.77 -3.37 -10.18
CA ILE A 40 0.37 -2.49 -10.49
C ILE A 40 0.31 -2.03 -11.95
N ARG A 41 0.10 -2.97 -12.89
CA ARG A 41 0.01 -2.66 -14.33
C ARG A 41 -1.09 -1.65 -14.66
N LYS A 42 -2.19 -1.64 -13.92
CA LYS A 42 -3.30 -0.71 -14.13
C LYS A 42 -3.00 0.73 -13.68
N LYS A 43 -2.04 0.94 -12.77
CA LYS A 43 -1.71 2.26 -12.21
C LYS A 43 -0.19 2.48 -12.04
N PRO A 44 0.62 2.33 -13.09
CA PRO A 44 2.08 2.29 -12.99
C PRO A 44 2.68 3.58 -12.40
N GLN A 45 2.06 4.74 -12.68
CA GLN A 45 2.49 6.04 -12.18
C GLN A 45 2.46 6.16 -10.65
N VAL A 46 1.44 5.60 -9.98
CA VAL A 46 1.31 5.66 -8.52
C VAL A 46 2.37 4.82 -7.84
N PHE A 47 2.65 3.64 -8.39
CA PHE A 47 3.69 2.75 -7.87
C PHE A 47 5.08 3.32 -8.10
N LYS A 48 5.32 3.95 -9.25
CA LYS A 48 6.58 4.63 -9.54
C LYS A 48 6.87 5.75 -8.52
N GLU A 49 5.90 6.64 -8.28
CA GLU A 49 6.05 7.71 -7.28
C GLU A 49 6.29 7.15 -5.86
N THR A 50 5.62 6.04 -5.53
CA THR A 50 5.78 5.36 -4.24
C THR A 50 7.19 4.79 -4.09
N ILE A 51 7.71 4.12 -5.12
CA ILE A 51 9.07 3.55 -5.16
C ILE A 51 10.12 4.68 -5.09
N ASP A 52 9.94 5.75 -5.87
CA ASP A 52 10.85 6.89 -5.88
C ASP A 52 10.92 7.57 -4.51
N ASN A 53 9.78 7.72 -3.84
CA ASN A 53 9.71 8.26 -2.48
C ASN A 53 10.39 7.33 -1.47
N TYR A 54 10.18 6.02 -1.57
CA TYR A 54 10.82 5.04 -0.70
C TYR A 54 12.34 5.07 -0.85
N ASN A 55 12.84 5.06 -2.09
CA ASN A 55 14.27 5.14 -2.40
C ASN A 55 14.90 6.44 -1.88
N ARG A 56 14.21 7.59 -2.02
CA ARG A 56 14.68 8.86 -1.42
C ARG A 56 14.79 8.77 0.10
N LYS A 57 13.78 8.20 0.77
CA LYS A 57 13.80 8.03 2.23
C LYS A 57 14.93 7.11 2.69
N LEU A 58 15.16 6.01 1.98
CA LEU A 58 16.26 5.07 2.25
C LEU A 58 17.63 5.71 2.03
N SER A 59 17.81 6.44 0.93
CA SER A 59 19.05 7.17 0.66
C SER A 59 19.33 8.22 1.73
N ASN A 60 18.30 8.93 2.20
CA ASN A 60 18.45 9.92 3.26
C ASN A 60 18.71 9.28 4.64
N ALA A 61 18.13 8.10 4.91
CA ALA A 61 18.39 7.34 6.13
C ALA A 61 19.81 6.75 6.18
N ASN A 62 20.38 6.40 5.02
CA ASN A 62 21.73 5.86 4.89
C ASN A 62 22.84 6.93 4.78
N CYS A 63 22.49 8.22 4.86
CA CYS A 63 23.44 9.35 4.94
C CYS A 63 23.72 9.83 6.37
N LEU A 64 23.39 9.01 7.39
CA LEU A 64 23.79 9.18 8.80
C LEU A 64 24.87 8.16 9.16
#